data_AF-A0A435TRM5-F1
#
_entry.id   AF-A0A435TRM5-F1
#
_cell.length_a   1.000
_cell.length_b   1.000
_cell.length_c   1.000
_cell.angle_alpha   90.00
_cell.angle_beta   90.00
_cell.angle_gamma   90.00
#
_symmetry.space_group_name_H-M   'P 1'
#
loop_
_entity.id
_entity.type
_entity.pdbx_description
1 polymer ?
#
loop_
_entity_poly.entity_id
_entity_poly.type
_entity_poly.pdbx_seq_one_letter_code
_entity_poly.pdbx_strand_id
1 'polypeptide(L)'
;KGGSGADIFVVKPGNGSDLILDFGADDTVRVGGYGFLSFDQVHANMVQSGSNVRLTLSPTEFLVFENKTIDQFSANQFDLALDKSHLTLTFSDEFNTLNLHSGSSGTWDTNFWWGAPNGSSLTTNSELQWYVDTSYAPTSSVNPFSVQDGVLTITAARAPDAIKPYINNYDYTSGLLTTYHSFTQTYGYFEIRADMPEKQGAWPAFWLLPADGSWPPELDAVEMVGQDPNKLTLTSHSNATGSHTKVTSTVYAADTEGFHKYGVLWTPSELVWYFDDVEVARAPTPADMHKPMYMLVDQAVGGMAGAPADGLATPSEMHVDYVHAYALNDWFI
;
A
#
# COMPACT_ATOMS: atom_id res chain seq x y z
N LYS A 1 -3.47 -29.28 3.15
CA LYS A 1 -4.85 -29.78 2.99
C LYS A 1 -5.77 -28.59 3.18
N GLY A 2 -6.61 -28.31 2.19
CA GLY A 2 -7.63 -27.28 2.24
C GLY A 2 -8.75 -27.60 3.21
N GLY A 3 -9.68 -26.66 3.35
CA GLY A 3 -10.92 -26.83 4.08
C GLY A 3 -11.95 -27.61 3.27
N SER A 4 -13.23 -27.40 3.58
CA SER A 4 -14.31 -27.85 2.70
C SER A 4 -14.74 -26.68 1.81
N GLY A 5 -14.73 -26.87 0.49
CA GLY A 5 -15.18 -25.85 -0.47
C GLY A 5 -14.03 -25.43 -1.39
N ALA A 6 -14.12 -24.20 -1.92
CA ALA A 6 -13.04 -23.57 -2.66
C ALA A 6 -11.99 -23.03 -1.68
N ASP A 7 -10.73 -23.40 -1.89
CA ASP A 7 -9.59 -23.01 -1.07
C ASP A 7 -8.63 -22.08 -1.83
N ILE A 8 -7.98 -21.18 -1.08
CA ILE A 8 -6.88 -20.35 -1.59
C ILE A 8 -5.59 -20.81 -0.90
N PHE A 9 -4.70 -21.44 -1.65
CA PHE A 9 -3.38 -21.85 -1.18
C PHE A 9 -2.39 -20.68 -1.32
N VAL A 10 -1.99 -20.07 -0.20
CA VAL A 10 -1.03 -18.96 -0.20
C VAL A 10 0.37 -19.50 0.04
N VAL A 11 1.27 -19.31 -0.92
CA VAL A 11 2.65 -19.79 -0.85
C VAL A 11 3.60 -18.61 -0.87
N LYS A 12 4.39 -18.45 0.18
CA LYS A 12 5.38 -17.37 0.32
C LYS A 12 6.79 -17.90 0.02
N PRO A 13 7.64 -17.14 -0.71
CA PRO A 13 9.06 -17.46 -0.83
C PRO A 13 9.74 -17.59 0.55
N GLY A 14 10.58 -18.61 0.71
CA GLY A 14 11.30 -18.89 1.95
C GLY A 14 10.55 -19.80 2.94
N ASN A 15 9.27 -20.11 2.70
CA ASN A 15 8.49 -21.01 3.56
C ASN A 15 8.68 -22.49 3.22
N GLY A 16 9.48 -22.83 2.22
CA GLY A 16 9.83 -24.19 1.87
C GLY A 16 8.94 -24.79 0.77
N SER A 17 8.69 -26.10 0.87
CA SER A 17 7.97 -26.85 -0.15
C SER A 17 6.81 -27.60 0.47
N ASP A 18 5.63 -27.52 -0.15
CA ASP A 18 4.38 -28.02 0.41
C ASP A 18 3.70 -29.08 -0.45
N LEU A 19 2.91 -29.93 0.21
CA LEU A 19 2.03 -30.92 -0.40
C LEU A 19 0.56 -30.46 -0.27
N ILE A 20 -0.07 -30.23 -1.41
CA ILE A 20 -1.50 -29.92 -1.53
C ILE A 20 -2.23 -31.23 -1.83
N LEU A 21 -3.03 -31.68 -0.87
CA LEU A 21 -3.67 -33.01 -0.91
C LEU A 21 -5.01 -33.05 -1.66
N ASP A 22 -5.64 -31.89 -1.87
CA ASP A 22 -7.05 -31.80 -2.21
C ASP A 22 -7.39 -30.65 -3.17
N PHE A 23 -6.42 -30.20 -3.96
CA PHE A 23 -6.62 -29.12 -4.94
C PHE A 23 -7.82 -29.40 -5.85
N GLY A 24 -8.88 -28.63 -5.75
CA GLY A 24 -10.12 -28.73 -6.52
C GLY A 24 -10.07 -27.98 -7.85
N ALA A 25 -11.19 -27.97 -8.56
CA ALA A 25 -11.36 -27.15 -9.76
C ALA A 25 -11.62 -25.68 -9.43
N ASP A 26 -12.19 -25.42 -8.24
CA ASP A 26 -12.53 -24.08 -7.75
C ASP A 26 -11.44 -23.50 -6.84
N ASP A 27 -10.38 -24.25 -6.57
CA ASP A 27 -9.26 -23.83 -5.74
C ASP A 27 -8.30 -22.95 -6.55
N THR A 28 -7.67 -22.01 -5.85
CA THR A 28 -6.61 -21.17 -6.41
C THR A 28 -5.33 -21.29 -5.60
N VAL A 29 -4.19 -21.00 -6.23
CA VAL A 29 -2.89 -20.93 -5.58
C VAL A 29 -2.20 -19.60 -5.92
N ARG A 30 -1.68 -18.93 -4.89
CA ARG A 30 -0.92 -17.69 -5.04
C ARG A 30 0.54 -18.02 -5.25
N VAL A 31 1.02 -17.77 -6.46
CA VAL A 31 2.43 -18.00 -6.84
C VAL A 31 3.12 -16.74 -7.34
N GLY A 32 2.43 -15.59 -7.39
CA GLY A 32 3.03 -14.32 -7.80
C GLY A 32 4.28 -13.92 -7.02
N GLY A 33 4.38 -14.27 -5.73
CA GLY A 33 5.60 -14.05 -4.94
C GLY A 33 6.86 -14.73 -5.52
N TYR A 34 6.72 -15.71 -6.40
CA TYR A 34 7.82 -16.39 -7.11
C TYR A 34 8.10 -15.82 -8.51
N GLY A 35 7.44 -14.72 -8.89
CA GLY A 35 7.68 -14.00 -10.14
C GLY A 35 7.06 -14.62 -11.39
N PHE A 36 6.10 -15.54 -11.24
CA PHE A 36 5.33 -16.05 -12.38
C PHE A 36 4.41 -14.95 -12.93
N LEU A 37 4.57 -14.62 -14.21
CA LEU A 37 3.81 -13.59 -14.95
C LEU A 37 2.73 -14.17 -15.86
N SER A 38 2.77 -15.48 -16.15
CA SER A 38 1.76 -16.14 -16.98
C SER A 38 1.54 -17.61 -16.57
N PHE A 39 0.36 -18.15 -16.89
CA PHE A 39 0.08 -19.57 -16.70
C PHE A 39 1.01 -20.46 -17.54
N ASP A 40 1.45 -20.00 -18.71
CA ASP A 40 2.43 -20.74 -19.53
C ASP A 40 3.77 -20.91 -18.78
N GLN A 41 4.21 -19.90 -18.03
CA GLN A 41 5.41 -20.02 -17.20
C GLN A 41 5.20 -21.01 -16.05
N VAL A 42 4.04 -20.97 -15.39
CA VAL A 42 3.67 -21.93 -14.34
C VAL A 42 3.68 -23.36 -14.92
N HIS A 43 2.96 -23.57 -16.02
CA HIS A 43 2.83 -24.86 -16.69
C HIS A 43 4.19 -25.39 -17.17
N ALA A 44 5.06 -24.53 -17.69
CA ALA A 44 6.43 -24.91 -18.07
C ALA A 44 7.30 -25.37 -16.87
N ASN A 45 6.94 -24.97 -15.66
CA ASN A 45 7.61 -25.38 -14.41
C ASN A 45 6.93 -26.58 -13.72
N MET A 46 5.89 -27.15 -14.33
CA MET A 46 5.25 -28.38 -13.85
C MET A 46 5.93 -29.62 -14.41
N VAL A 47 6.12 -30.63 -13.55
CA VAL A 47 6.61 -31.95 -13.91
C VAL A 47 5.68 -33.01 -13.33
N GLN A 48 5.25 -33.95 -14.18
CA GLN A 48 4.49 -35.11 -13.74
C GLN A 48 5.40 -36.05 -12.94
N SER A 49 5.01 -36.38 -11.71
CA SER A 49 5.74 -37.26 -10.80
C SER A 49 4.81 -38.35 -10.27
N GLY A 50 4.70 -39.45 -11.02
CA GLY A 50 3.71 -40.50 -10.73
C GLY A 50 2.29 -39.96 -10.88
N SER A 51 1.44 -40.16 -9.86
CA SER A 51 0.08 -39.61 -9.80
C SER A 51 0.01 -38.13 -9.44
N ASN A 52 1.15 -37.50 -9.12
CA ASN A 52 1.18 -36.13 -8.61
C ASN A 52 1.82 -35.18 -9.64
N VAL A 53 1.52 -33.89 -9.52
CA VAL A 53 2.23 -32.83 -10.26
C VAL A 53 3.13 -32.09 -9.30
N ARG A 54 4.40 -31.91 -9.68
CA ARG A 54 5.34 -31.03 -8.96
C ARG A 54 5.48 -29.73 -9.74
N LEU A 55 5.13 -28.61 -9.13
CA LEU A 55 5.42 -27.27 -9.63
C LEU A 55 6.69 -26.76 -8.97
N THR A 56 7.74 -26.53 -9.75
CA THR A 56 8.97 -25.90 -9.24
C THR A 56 8.73 -24.40 -9.12
N LEU A 57 8.93 -23.84 -7.93
CA LEU A 57 8.72 -22.42 -7.66
C LEU A 57 10.03 -21.63 -7.66
N SER A 58 11.10 -22.24 -7.14
CA SER A 58 12.45 -21.70 -7.13
C SER A 58 13.46 -22.86 -7.20
N PRO A 59 14.79 -22.61 -7.27
CA PRO A 59 15.78 -23.68 -7.19
C PRO A 59 15.69 -24.54 -5.93
N THR A 60 15.10 -24.01 -4.84
CA THR A 60 15.01 -24.69 -3.54
C THR A 60 13.59 -25.03 -3.11
N GLU A 61 12.56 -24.49 -3.79
CA GLU A 61 11.16 -24.60 -3.36
C GLU A 61 10.25 -25.13 -4.47
N PHE A 62 9.24 -25.91 -4.08
CA PHE A 62 8.27 -26.51 -4.98
C PHE A 62 6.94 -26.80 -4.28
N LEU A 63 5.87 -26.92 -5.07
CA LEU A 63 4.60 -27.48 -4.63
C LEU A 63 4.40 -28.85 -5.23
N VAL A 64 3.77 -29.73 -4.47
CA VAL A 64 3.27 -31.01 -4.98
C VAL A 64 1.75 -30.99 -4.89
N PHE A 65 1.09 -31.19 -6.01
CA PHE A 65 -0.35 -31.40 -6.09
C PHE A 65 -0.61 -32.90 -6.15
N GLU A 66 -1.26 -33.43 -5.11
CA GLU A 66 -1.56 -34.86 -5.00
C GLU A 66 -2.64 -35.28 -6.00
N ASN A 67 -2.46 -36.43 -6.65
CA ASN A 67 -3.45 -37.05 -7.55
C ASN A 67 -3.93 -36.12 -8.68
N LYS A 68 -3.01 -35.31 -9.22
CA LYS A 68 -3.25 -34.44 -10.36
C LYS A 68 -2.46 -34.85 -11.58
N THR A 69 -3.01 -34.49 -12.74
CA THR A 69 -2.30 -34.48 -14.02
C THR A 69 -2.18 -33.04 -14.53
N ILE A 70 -1.11 -32.74 -15.27
CA ILE A 70 -0.79 -31.37 -15.70
C ILE A 70 -1.95 -30.73 -16.52
N ASP A 71 -2.68 -31.53 -17.29
CA ASP A 71 -3.81 -31.09 -18.11
C ASP A 71 -5.08 -30.71 -17.31
N GLN A 72 -5.08 -30.94 -15.98
CA GLN A 72 -6.19 -30.57 -15.10
C GLN A 72 -6.11 -29.15 -14.56
N PHE A 73 -5.01 -28.43 -14.80
CA PHE A 73 -4.82 -27.06 -14.33
C PHE A 73 -5.28 -26.05 -15.39
N SER A 74 -5.86 -24.95 -14.92
CA SER A 74 -6.22 -23.81 -15.77
C SER A 74 -5.71 -22.49 -15.22
N ALA A 75 -5.56 -21.50 -16.11
CA ALA A 75 -4.96 -20.20 -15.79
C ALA A 75 -5.67 -19.46 -14.63
N ASN A 76 -6.99 -19.59 -14.52
CA ASN A 76 -7.78 -18.97 -13.45
C ASN A 76 -7.55 -19.56 -12.05
N GLN A 77 -6.77 -20.64 -11.94
CA GLN A 77 -6.42 -21.26 -10.65
C GLN A 77 -5.10 -20.71 -10.08
N PHE A 78 -4.43 -19.78 -10.76
CA PHE A 78 -3.14 -19.25 -10.35
C PHE A 78 -3.21 -17.73 -10.25
N ASP A 79 -3.00 -17.22 -9.04
CA ASP A 79 -2.79 -15.78 -8.83
C ASP A 79 -1.31 -15.48 -9.09
N LEU A 80 -1.08 -14.67 -10.12
CA LEU A 80 0.23 -14.36 -10.69
C LEU A 80 0.73 -12.97 -10.26
N ALA A 81 2.01 -12.70 -10.47
CA ALA A 81 2.58 -11.38 -10.22
C ALA A 81 2.12 -10.37 -11.28
N LEU A 82 2.04 -9.10 -10.87
CA LEU A 82 1.88 -7.98 -11.77
C LEU A 82 3.02 -7.94 -12.81
N ASP A 83 2.67 -8.04 -14.09
CA ASP A 83 3.61 -7.83 -15.18
C ASP A 83 3.86 -6.33 -15.41
N LYS A 84 4.98 -5.85 -14.85
CA LYS A 84 5.42 -4.45 -14.99
C LYS A 84 6.15 -4.19 -16.31
N SER A 85 6.34 -5.19 -17.20
CA SER A 85 7.08 -5.01 -18.47
C SER A 85 6.38 -4.07 -19.47
N HIS A 86 5.08 -3.84 -19.26
CA HIS A 86 4.26 -2.90 -20.03
C HIS A 86 4.05 -1.55 -19.32
N LEU A 87 4.84 -1.28 -18.28
CA LEU A 87 4.82 -0.05 -17.51
C LEU A 87 6.17 0.66 -17.59
N THR A 88 6.17 1.98 -17.50
CA THR A 88 7.38 2.81 -17.49
C THR A 88 7.52 3.50 -16.14
N LEU A 89 8.63 3.28 -15.42
CA LEU A 89 8.93 3.98 -14.17
C LEU A 89 9.02 5.49 -14.42
N THR A 90 8.19 6.27 -13.73
CA THR A 90 8.05 7.73 -13.91
C THR A 90 8.32 8.52 -12.64
N PHE A 91 8.21 7.86 -11.49
CA PHE A 91 8.61 8.38 -10.20
C PHE A 91 9.28 7.29 -9.39
N SER A 92 10.37 7.64 -8.72
CA SER A 92 11.01 6.79 -7.73
C SER A 92 11.65 7.63 -6.65
N ASP A 93 11.38 7.30 -5.40
CA ASP A 93 12.18 7.72 -4.26
C ASP A 93 12.57 6.48 -3.46
N GLU A 94 13.88 6.17 -3.43
CA GLU A 94 14.49 5.06 -2.68
C GLU A 94 14.87 5.48 -1.25
N PHE A 95 14.47 6.68 -0.82
CA PHE A 95 14.76 7.26 0.49
C PHE A 95 16.22 7.13 0.96
N ASN A 96 17.19 7.16 0.04
CA ASN A 96 18.61 7.34 0.38
C ASN A 96 18.86 8.69 1.07
N THR A 97 17.99 9.67 0.80
CA THR A 97 17.86 10.95 1.49
C THR A 97 16.41 11.41 1.39
N LEU A 98 15.88 12.13 2.39
CA LEU A 98 14.57 12.77 2.28
C LEU A 98 14.68 14.13 1.57
N ASN A 99 14.25 14.20 0.31
CA ASN A 99 14.28 15.42 -0.50
C ASN A 99 13.02 16.27 -0.29
N LEU A 100 13.05 17.13 0.74
CA LEU A 100 11.93 18.01 1.06
C LEU A 100 11.80 19.18 0.08
N HIS A 101 10.56 19.53 -0.23
CA HIS A 101 10.23 20.64 -1.11
C HIS A 101 10.49 21.99 -0.42
N SER A 102 11.25 22.87 -1.06
CA SER A 102 11.68 24.17 -0.53
C SER A 102 10.94 25.36 -1.14
N GLY A 103 9.77 25.10 -1.76
CA GLY A 103 8.96 26.10 -2.48
C GLY A 103 9.32 26.30 -3.96
N SER A 104 10.49 25.85 -4.41
CA SER A 104 10.92 25.93 -5.82
C SER A 104 11.43 24.61 -6.40
N SER A 105 11.74 23.65 -5.55
CA SER A 105 12.38 22.38 -5.89
C SER A 105 12.24 21.41 -4.74
N GLY A 106 12.41 20.13 -5.00
CA GLY A 106 12.31 19.05 -4.02
C GLY A 106 11.11 18.15 -4.32
N THR A 107 11.01 17.05 -3.59
CA THR A 107 10.04 15.99 -3.88
C THR A 107 8.83 16.08 -2.97
N TRP A 108 9.05 16.20 -1.65
CA TRP A 108 7.98 16.00 -0.68
C TRP A 108 7.68 17.28 0.11
N ASP A 109 6.43 17.73 0.09
CA ASP A 109 5.93 18.66 1.10
C ASP A 109 5.55 17.88 2.37
N THR A 110 5.76 18.47 3.55
CA THR A 110 5.45 17.83 4.85
C THR A 110 4.11 18.24 5.44
N ASN A 111 3.23 18.82 4.62
CA ASN A 111 1.96 19.39 5.02
C ASN A 111 1.03 19.42 3.80
N PHE A 112 -0.28 19.40 4.01
CA PHE A 112 -1.22 19.61 2.92
C PHE A 112 -1.02 21.00 2.30
N TRP A 113 -1.23 21.14 1.00
CA TRP A 113 -1.11 22.44 0.31
C TRP A 113 -2.12 23.49 0.82
N TRP A 114 -3.22 23.03 1.43
CA TRP A 114 -4.21 23.86 2.12
C TRP A 114 -4.00 23.93 3.65
N GLY A 115 -2.96 23.27 4.17
CA GLY A 115 -2.61 23.26 5.58
C GLY A 115 -2.21 24.64 6.09
N ALA A 116 -2.34 24.85 7.40
CA ALA A 116 -1.84 26.07 8.01
C ALA A 116 -0.30 26.02 8.08
N PRO A 117 0.40 27.18 8.16
CA PRO A 117 1.86 27.20 8.23
C PRO A 117 2.46 26.43 9.40
N ASN A 118 1.68 26.19 10.46
CA ASN A 118 2.13 25.43 11.62
C ASN A 118 1.90 23.91 11.50
N GLY A 119 1.33 23.43 10.40
CA GLY A 119 0.95 22.03 10.18
C GLY A 119 -0.56 21.85 9.96
N SER A 120 -1.04 20.62 10.07
CA SER A 120 -2.43 20.29 9.81
C SER A 120 -2.88 18.98 10.48
N SER A 121 -4.18 18.71 10.43
CA SER A 121 -4.84 17.45 10.81
C SER A 121 -6.18 17.38 10.08
N LEU A 122 -6.68 16.19 9.72
CA LEU A 122 -8.01 16.05 9.12
C LEU A 122 -9.07 15.90 10.21
N THR A 123 -9.52 17.03 10.75
CA THR A 123 -10.49 17.05 11.87
C THR A 123 -11.82 16.35 11.57
N THR A 124 -12.24 16.30 10.30
CA THR A 124 -13.45 15.58 9.86
C THR A 124 -13.33 14.07 10.03
N ASN A 125 -12.10 13.54 10.05
CA ASN A 125 -11.79 12.12 10.25
C ASN A 125 -11.62 11.76 11.73
N SER A 126 -11.77 12.73 12.65
CA SER A 126 -11.49 12.54 14.08
C SER A 126 -10.05 12.08 14.38
N GLU A 127 -9.10 12.52 13.55
CA GLU A 127 -7.67 12.38 13.78
C GLU A 127 -7.23 13.17 15.03
N LEU A 128 -6.19 12.66 15.70
CA LEU A 128 -5.71 13.12 17.01
C LEU A 128 -4.26 13.64 16.96
N GLN A 129 -3.56 13.42 15.85
CA GLN A 129 -2.23 13.96 15.58
C GLN A 129 -2.29 15.33 14.92
N TRP A 130 -1.25 16.11 15.17
CA TRP A 130 -0.88 17.23 14.34
C TRP A 130 0.27 16.80 13.42
N TYR A 131 0.06 16.84 12.11
CA TYR A 131 1.14 16.65 11.15
C TYR A 131 2.09 17.85 11.22
N VAL A 132 3.35 17.58 11.51
CA VAL A 132 4.36 18.62 11.70
C VAL A 132 4.87 19.08 10.35
N ASP A 133 4.67 20.37 10.06
CA ASP A 133 5.36 21.03 8.96
C ASP A 133 6.82 21.29 9.37
N THR A 134 7.75 20.62 8.71
CA THR A 134 9.19 20.71 9.01
C THR A 134 9.78 22.10 8.75
N SER A 135 9.09 22.94 7.96
CA SER A 135 9.50 24.32 7.70
C SER A 135 9.10 25.29 8.82
N TYR A 136 8.22 24.87 9.74
CA TYR A 136 7.71 25.72 10.81
C TYR A 136 8.68 25.78 12.00
N ALA A 137 9.43 26.89 12.07
CA ALA A 137 10.49 27.08 13.07
C ALA A 137 10.07 26.82 14.54
N PRO A 138 8.87 27.25 15.02
CA PRO A 138 8.46 27.01 16.41
C PRO A 138 8.33 25.54 16.82
N THR A 139 8.18 24.61 15.87
CA THR A 139 8.12 23.16 16.13
C THR A 139 9.40 22.42 15.73
N SER A 140 10.47 23.13 15.38
CA SER A 140 11.74 22.54 14.89
C SER A 140 12.43 21.56 15.85
N SER A 141 12.04 21.54 17.14
CA SER A 141 12.50 20.54 18.11
C SER A 141 11.88 19.16 17.92
N VAL A 142 10.86 19.03 17.07
CA VAL A 142 10.19 17.78 16.73
C VAL A 142 10.24 17.62 15.21
N ASN A 143 10.83 16.53 14.75
CA ASN A 143 10.81 16.12 13.34
C ASN A 143 10.28 14.69 13.30
N PRO A 144 9.12 14.42 12.67
CA PRO A 144 8.56 13.08 12.59
C PRO A 144 9.26 12.21 11.53
N PHE A 145 10.24 12.75 10.80
CA PHE A 145 10.94 12.05 9.73
C PHE A 145 12.40 11.80 10.08
N SER A 146 12.87 10.59 9.81
CA SER A 146 14.29 10.26 9.77
C SER A 146 14.59 9.32 8.62
N VAL A 147 15.83 9.33 8.14
CA VAL A 147 16.28 8.41 7.09
C VAL A 147 17.54 7.70 7.58
N GLN A 148 17.52 6.38 7.54
CA GLN A 148 18.66 5.55 7.90
C GLN A 148 18.76 4.36 6.94
N ASP A 149 19.95 4.15 6.38
CA ASP A 149 20.26 2.98 5.53
C ASP A 149 19.28 2.76 4.36
N GLY A 150 18.80 3.85 3.76
CA GLY A 150 17.85 3.83 2.63
C GLY A 150 16.38 3.70 3.05
N VAL A 151 16.08 3.69 4.35
CA VAL A 151 14.71 3.58 4.87
C VAL A 151 14.29 4.90 5.49
N LEU A 152 13.15 5.42 5.06
CA LEU A 152 12.44 6.52 5.72
C LEU A 152 11.63 5.96 6.90
N THR A 153 11.77 6.58 8.07
CA THR A 153 10.87 6.38 9.21
C THR A 153 9.94 7.58 9.34
N ILE A 154 8.63 7.34 9.41
CA ILE A 154 7.61 8.31 9.83
C ILE A 154 7.17 7.94 11.25
N THR A 155 7.39 8.84 12.20
CA THR A 155 7.15 8.59 13.62
C THR A 155 5.92 9.38 14.11
N ALA A 156 4.91 8.65 14.60
CA ALA A 156 3.87 9.23 15.44
C ALA A 156 4.25 9.11 16.91
N ALA A 157 4.18 10.22 17.65
CA ALA A 157 4.59 10.28 19.04
C ALA A 157 3.70 11.24 19.85
N ARG A 158 3.77 11.12 21.18
CA ARG A 158 3.18 12.11 22.08
C ARG A 158 3.88 13.46 21.91
N ALA A 159 3.09 14.51 21.76
CA ALA A 159 3.61 15.87 21.64
C ALA A 159 4.24 16.33 22.97
N PRO A 160 5.50 16.82 22.96
CA PRO A 160 6.07 17.50 24.12
C PRO A 160 5.24 18.71 24.55
N ASP A 161 5.06 18.93 25.86
CA ASP A 161 4.25 20.04 26.37
C ASP A 161 4.73 21.42 25.85
N ALA A 162 6.04 21.55 25.60
CA ALA A 162 6.64 22.79 25.10
C ALA A 162 6.14 23.18 23.69
N ILE A 163 5.73 22.21 22.85
CA ILE A 163 5.27 22.51 21.49
C ILE A 163 3.76 22.65 21.37
N LYS A 164 2.98 22.17 22.35
CA LYS A 164 1.50 22.18 22.31
C LYS A 164 0.88 23.53 21.93
N PRO A 165 1.36 24.69 22.46
CA PRO A 165 0.84 26.00 22.06
C PRO A 165 1.00 26.32 20.57
N TYR A 166 1.94 25.66 19.87
CA TYR A 166 2.23 25.87 18.46
C TYR A 166 1.52 24.88 17.52
N ILE A 167 0.96 23.80 18.07
CA ILE A 167 0.24 22.74 17.33
C ILE A 167 -1.23 22.67 17.76
N ASN A 168 -1.84 23.81 18.07
CA ASN A 168 -3.25 23.90 18.48
C ASN A 168 -3.63 23.01 19.67
N ASN A 169 -2.69 22.76 20.58
CA ASN A 169 -2.80 21.90 21.76
C ASN A 169 -3.14 20.42 21.46
N TYR A 170 -2.79 19.93 20.27
CA TYR A 170 -2.88 18.49 19.98
C TYR A 170 -1.94 17.69 20.89
N ASP A 171 -2.37 16.48 21.26
CA ASP A 171 -1.64 15.61 22.17
C ASP A 171 -0.60 14.73 21.47
N TYR A 172 -0.68 14.61 20.14
CA TYR A 172 0.20 13.79 19.33
C TYR A 172 0.75 14.60 18.14
N THR A 173 1.95 14.23 17.70
CA THR A 173 2.55 14.68 16.45
C THR A 173 2.80 13.49 15.54
N SER A 174 2.70 13.69 14.23
CA SER A 174 3.06 12.69 13.22
C SER A 174 3.57 13.35 11.95
N GLY A 175 3.85 12.56 10.92
CA GLY A 175 4.29 13.00 9.60
C GLY A 175 3.33 12.65 8.49
N LEU A 176 3.24 13.56 7.52
CA LEU A 176 2.63 13.38 6.21
C LEU A 176 3.64 13.85 5.16
N LEU A 177 3.83 13.08 4.10
CA LEU A 177 4.57 13.46 2.91
C LEU A 177 3.63 13.49 1.72
N THR A 178 3.73 14.52 0.88
CA THR A 178 2.94 14.61 -0.35
C THR A 178 3.75 15.12 -1.53
N THR A 179 3.46 14.62 -2.73
CA THR A 179 4.09 15.06 -3.98
C THR A 179 3.33 16.21 -4.66
N TYR A 180 2.41 16.88 -3.97
CA TYR A 180 1.48 17.86 -4.57
C TYR A 180 2.16 18.86 -5.52
N HIS A 181 3.31 19.44 -5.13
CA HIS A 181 4.03 20.41 -5.97
C HIS A 181 5.03 19.79 -6.97
N SER A 182 5.38 18.51 -6.84
CA SER A 182 6.53 17.92 -7.52
C SER A 182 6.16 16.86 -8.56
N PHE A 183 5.13 16.05 -8.29
CA PHE A 183 4.75 14.93 -9.14
C PHE A 183 3.24 14.68 -9.09
N THR A 184 2.66 14.59 -10.28
CA THR A 184 1.29 14.12 -10.49
C THR A 184 1.26 13.21 -11.71
N GLN A 185 0.34 12.26 -11.74
CA GLN A 185 0.17 11.36 -12.87
C GLN A 185 -1.28 10.93 -13.01
N THR A 186 -1.73 10.73 -14.24
CA THR A 186 -2.99 10.03 -14.54
C THR A 186 -2.68 8.60 -14.93
N TYR A 187 -3.36 7.64 -14.30
CA TYR A 187 -3.20 6.21 -14.54
C TYR A 187 -1.80 5.66 -14.25
N GLY A 188 -1.67 4.34 -14.28
CA GLY A 188 -0.43 3.64 -14.00
C GLY A 188 -0.50 2.83 -12.72
N TYR A 189 0.66 2.33 -12.31
CA TYR A 189 0.81 1.57 -11.07
C TYR A 189 1.53 2.42 -10.03
N PHE A 190 0.92 2.57 -8.87
CA PHE A 190 1.47 3.33 -7.74
C PHE A 190 1.72 2.34 -6.61
N GLU A 191 2.95 2.31 -6.10
CA GLU A 191 3.42 1.33 -5.13
C GLU A 191 4.23 1.99 -4.02
N ILE A 192 4.00 1.53 -2.80
CA ILE A 192 4.86 1.76 -1.66
C ILE A 192 5.39 0.41 -1.17
N ARG A 193 6.67 0.34 -0.82
CA ARG A 193 7.22 -0.77 -0.03
C ARG A 193 7.45 -0.29 1.39
N ALA A 194 6.68 -0.81 2.34
CA ALA A 194 6.66 -0.34 3.71
C ALA A 194 6.47 -1.47 4.73
N ASP A 195 6.97 -1.25 5.94
CA ASP A 195 6.65 -1.98 7.16
C ASP A 195 5.75 -1.08 8.02
N MET A 196 4.52 -1.55 8.26
CA MET A 196 3.43 -0.75 8.80
C MET A 196 3.33 -0.89 10.33
N PRO A 197 3.03 0.17 11.08
CA PRO A 197 2.92 0.10 12.53
C PRO A 197 1.75 -0.77 13.01
N GLU A 198 2.02 -1.66 13.96
CA GLU A 198 1.01 -2.52 14.61
C GLU A 198 0.46 -1.94 15.93
N LYS A 199 0.72 -0.66 16.21
CA LYS A 199 0.33 -0.05 17.48
C LYS A 199 -1.12 0.43 17.43
N GLN A 200 -1.94 0.05 18.42
CA GLN A 200 -3.32 0.54 18.51
C GLN A 200 -3.37 2.07 18.41
N GLY A 201 -4.29 2.56 17.57
CA GLY A 201 -4.50 3.97 17.31
C GLY A 201 -3.61 4.55 16.21
N ALA A 202 -2.62 3.80 15.69
CA ALA A 202 -1.93 4.17 14.46
C ALA A 202 -2.78 3.85 13.23
N TRP A 203 -2.77 4.75 12.25
CA TRP A 203 -3.50 4.65 10.99
C TRP A 203 -2.59 5.07 9.82
N PRO A 204 -1.70 4.17 9.35
CA PRO A 204 -0.86 4.45 8.19
C PRO A 204 -1.66 4.36 6.88
N ALA A 205 -1.29 5.18 5.90
CA ALA A 205 -1.91 5.20 4.59
C ALA A 205 -0.92 5.55 3.46
N PHE A 206 -1.18 4.96 2.28
CA PHE A 206 -0.63 5.40 1.00
C PHE A 206 -1.78 5.58 0.00
N TRP A 207 -1.93 6.81 -0.51
CA TRP A 207 -3.14 7.25 -1.17
C TRP A 207 -2.88 8.40 -2.14
N LEU A 208 -3.89 8.70 -2.96
CA LEU A 208 -3.80 9.65 -4.07
C LEU A 208 -4.96 10.62 -4.07
N LEU A 209 -4.67 11.89 -4.40
CA LEU A 209 -5.65 12.96 -4.50
C LEU A 209 -5.52 13.78 -5.80
N PRO A 210 -6.61 14.37 -6.32
CA PRO A 210 -6.60 15.18 -7.54
C PRO A 210 -5.68 16.40 -7.45
N ALA A 211 -4.83 16.58 -8.47
CA ALA A 211 -3.90 17.72 -8.57
C ALA A 211 -4.62 19.09 -8.60
N ASP A 212 -5.87 19.13 -9.04
CA ASP A 212 -6.68 20.35 -9.06
C ASP A 212 -7.29 20.71 -7.69
N GLY A 213 -6.99 19.93 -6.66
CA GLY A 213 -7.47 20.17 -5.29
C GLY A 213 -8.93 19.80 -5.06
N SER A 214 -9.60 19.19 -6.04
CA SER A 214 -10.95 18.66 -5.84
C SER A 214 -10.95 17.42 -4.94
N TRP A 215 -12.05 17.22 -4.23
CA TRP A 215 -12.32 15.99 -3.49
C TRP A 215 -13.83 15.79 -3.38
N PRO A 216 -14.33 14.56 -3.60
CA PRO A 216 -13.70 13.44 -4.31
C PRO A 216 -13.40 13.76 -5.80
N PRO A 217 -12.68 12.89 -6.55
CA PRO A 217 -12.27 11.52 -6.18
C PRO A 217 -11.06 11.44 -5.24
N GLU A 218 -10.84 10.27 -4.65
CA GLU A 218 -9.68 9.88 -3.83
C GLU A 218 -9.44 8.38 -4.06
N LEU A 219 -8.17 7.97 -4.12
CA LEU A 219 -7.79 6.58 -4.35
C LEU A 219 -6.79 6.12 -3.29
N ASP A 220 -7.25 5.21 -2.43
CA ASP A 220 -6.47 4.64 -1.35
C ASP A 220 -5.85 3.34 -1.82
N ALA A 221 -4.53 3.37 -2.06
CA ALA A 221 -3.80 2.16 -2.42
C ALA A 221 -3.74 1.20 -1.22
N VAL A 222 -3.60 1.74 -0.01
CA VAL A 222 -3.81 1.01 1.23
C VAL A 222 -4.07 1.95 2.41
N GLU A 223 -5.01 1.58 3.27
CA GLU A 223 -5.17 2.06 4.64
C GLU A 223 -5.15 0.87 5.60
N MET A 224 -4.49 1.02 6.75
CA MET A 224 -4.44 -0.01 7.80
C MET A 224 -4.67 0.61 9.17
N VAL A 225 -4.98 -0.21 10.17
CA VAL A 225 -5.07 0.23 11.57
C VAL A 225 -4.21 -0.69 12.42
N GLY A 226 -3.40 -0.12 13.31
CA GLY A 226 -2.36 -0.90 13.99
C GLY A 226 -2.90 -2.05 14.84
N GLN A 227 -4.10 -1.94 15.40
CA GLN A 227 -4.73 -3.02 16.17
C GLN A 227 -5.31 -4.17 15.33
N ASP A 228 -5.35 -4.06 14.01
CA ASP A 228 -5.75 -5.12 13.07
C ASP A 228 -4.76 -5.15 11.90
N PRO A 229 -3.47 -5.47 12.18
CA PRO A 229 -2.36 -5.21 11.25
C PRO A 229 -2.38 -6.09 10.00
N ASN A 230 -3.22 -7.13 9.97
CA ASN A 230 -3.37 -7.99 8.80
C ASN A 230 -4.51 -7.54 7.88
N LYS A 231 -5.29 -6.53 8.28
CA LYS A 231 -6.43 -6.03 7.53
C LYS A 231 -6.05 -4.84 6.66
N LEU A 232 -6.03 -5.07 5.35
CA LEU A 232 -5.86 -4.04 4.34
C LEU A 232 -7.24 -3.47 3.97
N THR A 233 -7.37 -2.16 4.03
CA THR A 233 -8.54 -1.43 3.54
C THR A 233 -8.16 -0.71 2.26
N LEU A 234 -8.88 -0.99 1.19
CA LEU A 234 -8.59 -0.55 -0.17
C LEU A 234 -9.83 0.18 -0.68
N THR A 235 -9.71 1.47 -0.97
CA THR A 235 -10.90 2.29 -1.21
C THR A 235 -10.73 3.22 -2.41
N SER A 236 -11.82 3.42 -3.14
CA SER A 236 -11.98 4.53 -4.07
C SER A 236 -13.18 5.36 -3.64
N HIS A 237 -12.99 6.66 -3.44
CA HIS A 237 -14.05 7.63 -3.19
C HIS A 237 -14.41 8.37 -4.48
N SER A 238 -15.69 8.65 -4.68
CA SER A 238 -16.20 9.31 -5.87
C SER A 238 -17.40 10.21 -5.56
N ASN A 239 -17.59 11.24 -6.38
CA ASN A 239 -18.77 12.08 -6.41
C ASN A 239 -19.48 12.01 -7.78
N ALA A 240 -19.16 11.02 -8.62
CA ALA A 240 -19.65 10.88 -9.99
C ALA A 240 -21.18 10.80 -10.09
N THR A 241 -21.86 10.33 -9.04
CA THR A 241 -23.34 10.25 -8.98
C THR A 241 -24.00 11.54 -8.48
N GLY A 242 -23.24 12.61 -8.24
CA GLY A 242 -23.71 13.86 -7.63
C GLY A 242 -23.78 13.82 -6.09
N SER A 243 -23.34 12.73 -5.48
CA SER A 243 -23.20 12.56 -4.03
C SER A 243 -21.99 11.69 -3.71
N HIS A 244 -21.41 11.86 -2.52
CA HIS A 244 -20.28 11.03 -2.09
C HIS A 244 -20.66 9.56 -2.07
N THR A 245 -19.85 8.75 -2.73
CA THR A 245 -19.92 7.30 -2.76
C THR A 245 -18.52 6.72 -2.57
N LYS A 246 -18.44 5.46 -2.18
CA LYS A 246 -17.19 4.73 -2.12
C LYS A 246 -17.35 3.28 -2.48
N VAL A 247 -16.30 2.70 -3.06
CA VAL A 247 -16.12 1.25 -3.19
C VAL A 247 -14.96 0.89 -2.28
N THR A 248 -15.21 0.02 -1.30
CA THR A 248 -14.20 -0.44 -0.34
C THR A 248 -14.09 -1.95 -0.43
N SER A 249 -12.86 -2.45 -0.53
CA SER A 249 -12.52 -3.86 -0.35
C SER A 249 -11.71 -4.02 0.94
N THR A 250 -12.06 -5.05 1.71
CA THR A 250 -11.30 -5.44 2.90
C THR A 250 -10.64 -6.78 2.61
N VAL A 251 -9.31 -6.83 2.73
CA VAL A 251 -8.52 -8.02 2.49
C VAL A 251 -7.75 -8.35 3.77
N TYR A 252 -7.78 -9.61 4.17
CA TYR A 252 -6.94 -10.12 5.25
C TYR A 252 -5.71 -10.80 4.65
N ALA A 253 -4.55 -10.17 4.81
CA ALA A 253 -3.27 -10.78 4.48
C ALA A 253 -2.93 -11.85 5.54
N ALA A 254 -2.25 -12.91 5.11
CA ALA A 254 -1.84 -13.97 6.03
C ALA A 254 -0.86 -13.45 7.10
N ASP A 255 -0.01 -12.51 6.70
CA ASP A 255 1.04 -11.92 7.53
C ASP A 255 1.57 -10.66 6.82
N THR A 256 1.80 -9.62 7.62
CA THR A 256 2.22 -8.26 7.25
C THR A 256 3.44 -7.79 8.05
N GLU A 257 4.13 -8.70 8.77
CA GLU A 257 5.34 -8.38 9.53
C GLU A 257 6.49 -7.99 8.59
N GLY A 258 7.09 -6.82 8.80
CA GLY A 258 8.19 -6.33 8.00
C GLY A 258 7.73 -5.71 6.67
N PHE A 259 8.68 -5.58 5.74
CA PHE A 259 8.44 -4.84 4.51
C PHE A 259 7.63 -5.60 3.47
N HIS A 260 6.46 -5.06 3.13
CA HIS A 260 5.57 -5.54 2.07
C HIS A 260 5.35 -4.49 0.99
N LYS A 261 4.92 -4.93 -0.19
CA LYS A 261 4.53 -4.03 -1.29
C LYS A 261 3.03 -3.86 -1.32
N TYR A 262 2.59 -2.61 -1.27
CA TYR A 262 1.20 -2.22 -1.38
C TYR A 262 1.05 -1.32 -2.60
N GLY A 263 0.13 -1.64 -3.50
CA GLY A 263 -0.03 -0.81 -4.68
C GLY A 263 -1.36 -0.96 -5.39
N VAL A 264 -1.63 -0.02 -6.29
CA VAL A 264 -2.84 0.01 -7.11
C VAL A 264 -2.48 0.30 -8.56
N LEU A 265 -2.96 -0.56 -9.46
CA LEU A 265 -2.98 -0.32 -10.90
C LEU A 265 -4.28 0.42 -11.21
N TRP A 266 -4.14 1.69 -11.54
CA TRP A 266 -5.23 2.54 -11.96
C TRP A 266 -5.21 2.68 -13.48
N THR A 267 -6.25 2.20 -14.14
CA THR A 267 -6.44 2.26 -15.59
C THR A 267 -7.69 3.10 -15.92
N PRO A 268 -7.93 3.46 -17.19
CA PRO A 268 -9.16 4.16 -17.56
C PRO A 268 -10.45 3.42 -17.21
N SER A 269 -10.42 2.09 -17.07
CA SER A 269 -11.62 1.27 -16.83
C SER A 269 -11.65 0.60 -15.47
N GLU A 270 -10.48 0.32 -14.86
CA GLU A 270 -10.36 -0.54 -13.69
C GLU A 270 -9.31 -0.04 -12.71
N LEU A 271 -9.60 -0.23 -11.43
CA LEU A 271 -8.69 -0.18 -10.29
C LEU A 271 -8.39 -1.61 -9.85
N VAL A 272 -7.12 -1.98 -9.77
CA VAL A 272 -6.68 -3.30 -9.33
C VAL A 272 -5.65 -3.14 -8.22
N TRP A 273 -5.98 -3.60 -7.02
CA TRP A 273 -5.09 -3.49 -5.87
C TRP A 273 -4.25 -4.75 -5.71
N TYR A 274 -3.00 -4.54 -5.31
CA TYR A 274 -1.99 -5.57 -5.17
C TYR A 274 -1.37 -5.54 -3.77
N PHE A 275 -1.13 -6.74 -3.24
CA PHE A 275 -0.30 -6.98 -2.07
C PHE A 275 0.80 -7.97 -2.47
N ASP A 276 2.06 -7.58 -2.33
CA ASP A 276 3.24 -8.35 -2.78
C ASP A 276 3.14 -8.82 -4.25
N ASP A 277 2.82 -7.88 -5.14
CA ASP A 277 2.55 -8.09 -6.59
C ASP A 277 1.38 -9.02 -6.93
N VAL A 278 0.62 -9.52 -5.95
CA VAL A 278 -0.55 -10.38 -6.18
C VAL A 278 -1.83 -9.56 -6.09
N GLU A 279 -2.71 -9.71 -7.08
CA GLU A 279 -4.03 -9.06 -7.04
C GLU A 279 -4.83 -9.51 -5.83
N VAL A 280 -5.39 -8.56 -5.10
CA VAL A 280 -6.22 -8.83 -3.91
C VAL A 280 -7.60 -8.19 -3.96
N ALA A 281 -7.80 -7.16 -4.80
CA ALA A 281 -9.10 -6.55 -5.01
C ALA A 281 -9.16 -5.85 -6.38
N ARG A 282 -10.38 -5.63 -6.87
CA ARG A 282 -10.65 -4.94 -8.13
C ARG A 282 -11.97 -4.18 -8.07
N ALA A 283 -12.01 -3.02 -8.71
CA ALA A 283 -13.22 -2.22 -8.91
C ALA A 283 -13.19 -1.50 -10.27
N PRO A 284 -14.33 -1.08 -10.82
CA PRO A 284 -14.33 -0.15 -11.96
C PRO A 284 -13.75 1.21 -11.56
N THR A 285 -13.00 1.85 -12.45
CA THR A 285 -12.57 3.24 -12.27
C THR A 285 -13.79 4.16 -12.24
N PRO A 286 -13.99 4.98 -11.19
CA PRO A 286 -15.09 5.92 -11.15
C PRO A 286 -15.03 6.94 -12.29
N ALA A 287 -16.20 7.36 -12.81
CA ALA A 287 -16.28 8.25 -13.98
C ALA A 287 -15.70 9.66 -13.75
N ASP A 288 -15.44 10.06 -12.51
CA ASP A 288 -14.78 11.31 -12.14
C ASP A 288 -13.27 11.14 -11.86
N MET A 289 -12.73 9.92 -11.88
CA MET A 289 -11.34 9.58 -11.56
C MET A 289 -10.48 9.45 -12.83
N HIS A 290 -10.37 10.55 -13.58
CA HIS A 290 -9.64 10.63 -14.87
C HIS A 290 -8.72 11.87 -14.99
N LYS A 291 -8.42 12.54 -13.88
CA LYS A 291 -7.52 13.70 -13.81
C LYS A 291 -6.21 13.31 -13.12
N PRO A 292 -5.08 14.01 -13.36
CA PRO A 292 -3.84 13.73 -12.66
C PRO A 292 -4.02 13.78 -11.14
N MET A 293 -3.40 12.83 -10.45
CA MET A 293 -3.37 12.77 -8.99
C MET A 293 -1.93 12.82 -8.48
N TYR A 294 -1.73 13.41 -7.30
CA TYR A 294 -0.49 13.35 -6.55
C TYR A 294 -0.58 12.27 -5.47
N MET A 295 0.57 11.85 -4.95
CA MET A 295 0.66 10.82 -3.91
C MET A 295 0.77 11.44 -2.52
N LEU A 296 0.29 10.70 -1.52
CA LEU A 296 0.46 10.98 -0.10
C LEU A 296 0.88 9.71 0.63
N VAL A 297 1.80 9.87 1.59
CA VAL A 297 2.19 8.85 2.57
C VAL A 297 2.07 9.48 3.94
N ASP A 298 1.32 8.89 4.85
CA ASP A 298 1.19 9.43 6.19
C ASP A 298 0.95 8.34 7.25
N GLN A 299 1.11 8.74 8.51
CA GLN A 299 0.73 7.94 9.65
C GLN A 299 -0.19 8.74 10.58
N ALA A 300 -1.50 8.68 10.34
CA ALA A 300 -2.49 9.26 11.24
C ALA A 300 -2.49 8.57 12.63
N VAL A 301 -3.07 9.26 13.61
CA VAL A 301 -3.34 8.75 14.95
C VAL A 301 -4.81 9.01 15.27
N GLY A 302 -5.57 8.02 15.73
CA GLY A 302 -6.99 8.24 16.02
C GLY A 302 -7.90 7.87 14.84
N GLY A 303 -8.99 8.62 14.68
CA GLY A 303 -9.99 8.35 13.65
C GLY A 303 -10.50 6.91 13.70
N MET A 304 -10.46 6.20 12.56
CA MET A 304 -10.88 4.80 12.49
C MET A 304 -10.00 3.84 13.30
N ALA A 305 -8.76 4.22 13.59
CA ALA A 305 -7.88 3.43 14.47
C ALA A 305 -8.22 3.61 15.96
N GLY A 306 -9.05 4.60 16.32
CA GLY A 306 -9.37 4.93 17.71
C GLY A 306 -8.18 5.50 18.49
N ALA A 307 -8.37 5.85 19.75
CA ALA A 307 -7.32 6.45 20.55
C ALA A 307 -6.18 5.44 20.87
N PRO A 308 -4.91 5.87 20.91
CA PRO A 308 -3.81 5.04 21.38
C PRO A 308 -4.05 4.53 22.81
N ALA A 309 -3.97 3.21 23.01
CA ALA A 309 -4.26 2.59 24.31
C ALA A 309 -3.32 3.05 25.43
N ASP A 310 -2.05 3.30 25.11
CA ASP A 310 -1.01 3.75 26.04
C ASP A 310 -0.63 5.23 25.86
N GLY A 311 -1.39 5.98 25.06
CA GLY A 311 -1.09 7.36 24.72
C GLY A 311 0.25 7.55 23.98
N LEU A 312 0.68 6.54 23.21
CA LEU A 312 1.99 6.52 22.52
C LEU A 312 3.15 6.75 23.49
N ALA A 313 3.14 6.05 24.64
CA ALA A 313 4.24 6.09 25.60
C ALA A 313 5.57 5.66 24.96
N THR A 314 5.51 4.71 24.04
CA THR A 314 6.51 4.53 22.98
C THR A 314 6.00 5.09 21.66
N PRO A 315 6.85 5.67 20.81
CA PRO A 315 6.45 6.07 19.47
C PRO A 315 5.91 4.89 18.64
N SER A 316 5.10 5.22 17.63
CA SER A 316 4.66 4.30 16.58
C SER A 316 5.38 4.69 15.31
N GLU A 317 5.95 3.74 14.58
CA GLU A 317 6.83 4.00 13.45
C GLU A 317 6.38 3.22 12.22
N MET A 318 6.23 3.93 11.11
CA MET A 318 6.07 3.37 9.76
C MET A 318 7.42 3.48 9.08
N HIS A 319 7.90 2.38 8.52
CA HIS A 319 9.16 2.35 7.78
C HIS A 319 8.84 2.21 6.29
N VAL A 320 9.46 3.04 5.46
CA VAL A 320 9.25 3.06 4.01
C VAL A 320 10.59 2.87 3.33
N ASP A 321 10.70 1.80 2.55
CA ASP A 321 11.88 1.49 1.74
C ASP A 321 11.86 2.32 0.45
N TYR A 322 10.73 2.35 -0.26
CA TYR A 322 10.58 3.19 -1.44
C TYR A 322 9.12 3.55 -1.73
N VAL A 323 8.95 4.59 -2.55
CA VAL A 323 7.69 4.90 -3.27
C VAL A 323 7.99 4.99 -4.76
N HIS A 324 7.25 4.23 -5.57
CA HIS A 324 7.35 4.23 -7.02
C HIS A 324 6.01 4.55 -7.68
N ALA A 325 6.07 5.23 -8.82
CA ALA A 325 4.97 5.28 -9.77
C ALA A 325 5.46 4.87 -11.16
N TYR A 326 4.63 4.11 -11.86
CA TYR A 326 4.87 3.64 -13.21
C TYR A 326 3.70 4.07 -14.10
N ALA A 327 3.94 4.71 -15.23
CA ALA A 327 2.89 5.02 -16.20
C ALA A 327 2.56 3.81 -17.09
N LEU A 328 1.31 3.73 -17.55
CA LEU A 328 0.94 2.86 -18.66
C LEU A 328 1.66 3.34 -19.93
N ASN A 329 2.25 2.44 -20.73
CA ASN A 329 3.05 2.82 -21.91
C ASN A 329 2.30 3.71 -22.91
N ASP A 330 0.99 3.53 -23.08
CA ASP A 330 0.15 4.34 -23.99
C ASP A 330 -0.16 5.76 -23.44
N TRP A 331 0.21 6.02 -22.19
CA TRP A 331 -0.03 7.27 -21.48
C TRP A 331 1.27 7.96 -21.05
N PHE A 332 2.41 7.47 -21.54
CA PHE A 332 3.71 8.10 -21.38
C PHE A 332 3.86 9.20 -22.45
N ILE A 333 3.85 10.47 -22.03
CA ILE A 333 4.18 11.64 -22.88
C ILE A 333 5.36 12.37 -22.26
#